data_AF-A0A072NIQ4-F1
#
_entry.id   AF-A0A072NIQ4-F1
#
_cell.length_a   1.000
_cell.length_b   1.000
_cell.length_c   1.000
_cell.angle_alpha   90.00
_cell.angle_beta   90.00
_cell.angle_gamma   90.00
#
_symmetry.space_group_name_H-M   'P 1'
#
loop_
_entity.id
_entity.type
_entity.pdbx_description
1 polymer ?
#
loop_
_entity_poly.entity_id
_entity_poly.type
_entity_poly.pdbx_seq_one_letter_code
_entity_poly.pdbx_strand_id
1 'polypeptide(L)'
;MQQLEQRLVHYLTQAHHTEVEKAKIAFGVKLILSDLSKFIAVYGVAILLDCWFQLVIMHLAFYFLRQVSLGFHFSSNTQCVIWSILLFPVLCKIQLIITFENHLMLLLIGAFILFLFAPVGTKKHGIVNQKHRSYLQKKCWIRLVIILILYLLLPQHIQPFIALGVSVQAILVIIQLILNKKAAF
;
A
#
# COMPACT_ATOMS: atom_id res chain seq x y z
N MET A 1 16.65 11.15 -13.16
CA MET A 1 15.40 11.45 -12.43
C MET A 1 15.21 12.96 -12.23
N GLN A 2 16.09 13.68 -11.54
CA GLN A 2 15.93 15.13 -11.29
C GLN A 2 15.79 15.98 -12.58
N GLN A 3 16.58 15.69 -13.61
CA GLN A 3 16.46 16.39 -14.90
C GLN A 3 15.10 16.14 -15.59
N LEU A 4 14.54 14.93 -15.46
CA LEU A 4 13.23 14.60 -16.01
C LEU A 4 12.12 15.30 -15.24
N GLU A 5 12.23 15.34 -13.91
CA GLU A 5 11.32 16.11 -13.03
C GLU A 5 11.28 17.57 -13.43
N GLN A 6 12.44 18.23 -13.55
CA GLN A 6 12.52 19.63 -13.96
C GLN A 6 11.92 19.90 -15.34
N ARG A 7 12.18 19.02 -16.32
CA ARG A 7 11.60 19.14 -17.67
C ARG A 7 10.08 19.03 -17.66
N LEU A 8 9.53 18.05 -16.94
CA LEU A 8 8.08 17.88 -16.82
C LEU A 8 7.43 19.05 -16.09
N VAL A 9 8.04 19.54 -15.00
CA VAL A 9 7.52 20.72 -14.28
C VAL A 9 7.54 21.95 -15.17
N HIS A 10 8.62 22.18 -15.92
CA HIS A 10 8.70 23.30 -16.86
C HIS A 10 7.63 23.22 -17.95
N TYR A 11 7.42 22.03 -18.53
CA TYR A 11 6.41 21.82 -19.57
C TYR A 11 4.97 21.98 -19.06
N LEU A 12 4.70 21.56 -17.82
CA LEU A 12 3.36 21.61 -17.22
C LEU A 12 3.03 22.97 -16.58
N THR A 13 4.03 23.83 -16.39
CA THR A 13 3.86 25.14 -15.76
C THR A 13 3.54 26.20 -16.82
N GLN A 14 2.48 26.98 -16.59
CA GLN A 14 2.08 28.07 -17.47
C GLN A 14 2.30 29.43 -16.78
N ALA A 15 2.40 30.49 -17.59
CA ALA A 15 2.69 31.84 -17.10
C ALA A 15 1.60 32.39 -16.16
N HIS A 16 0.35 31.98 -16.35
CA HIS A 16 -0.79 32.43 -15.55
C HIS A 16 -0.93 31.69 -14.20
N HIS A 17 -0.16 30.62 -13.96
CA HIS A 17 -0.21 29.89 -12.70
C HIS A 17 0.40 30.72 -11.58
N THR A 18 -0.28 30.76 -10.43
CA THR A 18 0.23 31.28 -9.18
C THR A 18 1.40 30.45 -8.65
N GLU A 19 2.23 31.02 -7.78
CA GLU A 19 3.35 30.29 -7.16
C GLU A 19 2.90 29.04 -6.38
N VAL A 20 1.70 29.10 -5.78
CA VAL A 20 1.10 27.95 -5.09
C VAL A 20 0.74 26.83 -6.08
N GLU A 21 0.21 27.17 -7.25
CA GLU A 21 -0.12 26.18 -8.30
C GLU A 21 1.14 25.55 -8.88
N LYS A 22 2.18 26.35 -9.15
CA LYS A 22 3.49 25.86 -9.59
C LYS A 22 4.09 24.88 -8.58
N ALA A 23 4.03 25.22 -7.28
CA ALA A 23 4.50 24.35 -6.22
C ALA A 23 3.69 23.03 -6.15
N LYS A 24 2.37 23.07 -6.33
CA LYS A 24 1.53 21.86 -6.40
C LYS A 24 1.90 20.98 -7.60
N ILE A 25 2.11 21.56 -8.77
CA ILE A 25 2.54 20.84 -9.98
C ILE A 25 3.89 20.17 -9.73
N ALA A 26 4.88 20.91 -9.22
CA ALA A 26 6.19 20.38 -8.90
C ALA A 26 6.12 19.21 -7.91
N PHE A 27 5.34 19.36 -6.84
CA PHE A 27 5.13 18.30 -5.87
C PHE A 27 4.44 17.07 -6.49
N GLY A 28 3.42 17.28 -7.32
CA GLY A 28 2.71 16.20 -8.01
C GLY A 28 3.63 15.40 -8.95
N VAL A 29 4.39 16.09 -9.79
CA VAL A 29 5.38 15.46 -10.70
C VAL A 29 6.40 14.65 -9.91
N LYS A 30 6.96 15.24 -8.84
CA LYS A 30 7.91 14.55 -7.96
C LYS A 30 7.32 13.28 -7.35
N LEU A 31 6.07 13.34 -6.89
CA LEU A 31 5.38 12.19 -6.30
C LEU A 31 5.17 11.08 -7.33
N ILE A 32 4.65 11.43 -8.52
CA ILE A 32 4.41 10.47 -9.62
C ILE A 32 5.71 9.78 -10.05
N LEU A 33 6.77 10.55 -10.31
CA LEU A 33 8.06 9.97 -10.72
C LEU A 33 8.67 9.08 -9.63
N SER A 34 8.54 9.49 -8.37
CA SER A 34 9.01 8.70 -7.22
C SER A 34 8.28 7.37 -7.11
N ASP A 35 6.95 7.37 -7.22
CA ASP A 35 6.15 6.16 -7.13
C ASP A 35 6.30 5.27 -8.37
N LEU A 36 6.42 5.85 -9.57
CA LEU A 36 6.73 5.13 -10.80
C LEU A 36 8.08 4.40 -10.69
N SER A 37 9.10 5.06 -10.13
CA SER A 37 10.42 4.44 -9.94
C SER A 37 10.37 3.24 -9.00
N LYS A 38 9.58 3.33 -7.92
CA LYS A 38 9.35 2.18 -7.01
C LYS A 38 8.61 1.06 -7.71
N PHE A 39 7.58 1.40 -8.49
CA PHE A 39 6.80 0.42 -9.24
C PHE A 39 7.68 -0.35 -10.22
N ILE A 40 8.53 0.34 -10.98
CA ILE A 40 9.51 -0.28 -11.89
C ILE A 40 10.45 -1.21 -11.11
N ALA A 41 10.99 -0.78 -9.97
CA ALA A 41 11.90 -1.61 -9.18
C ALA A 41 11.21 -2.88 -8.64
N VAL A 42 10.01 -2.74 -8.04
CA VAL A 42 9.29 -3.86 -7.42
C VAL A 42 8.80 -4.85 -8.49
N TYR A 43 8.23 -4.37 -9.59
CA TYR A 43 7.77 -5.23 -10.68
C TYR A 43 8.92 -5.81 -11.50
N GLY A 44 10.03 -5.07 -11.66
CA GLY A 44 11.25 -5.61 -12.28
C GLY A 44 11.76 -6.84 -11.53
N VAL A 45 11.84 -6.78 -10.20
CA VAL A 45 12.21 -7.94 -9.37
C VAL A 45 11.16 -9.06 -9.49
N ALA A 46 9.87 -8.73 -9.52
CA ALA A 46 8.82 -9.73 -9.67
C ALA A 46 8.90 -10.52 -10.99
N ILE A 47 9.28 -9.84 -12.08
CA ILE A 47 9.51 -10.47 -13.38
C ILE A 47 10.73 -11.38 -13.31
N LEU A 48 11.83 -10.93 -12.69
CA LEU A 48 13.03 -11.76 -12.49
C LEU A 48 12.77 -13.02 -11.64
N LEU A 49 11.84 -12.93 -10.68
CA LEU A 49 11.43 -14.05 -9.84
C LEU A 49 10.32 -14.92 -10.46
N ASP A 50 9.82 -14.54 -11.64
CA ASP A 50 8.69 -15.19 -12.32
C ASP A 50 7.43 -15.27 -11.45
N CYS A 51 7.08 -14.16 -10.79
CA CYS A 51 5.91 -14.07 -9.91
C CYS A 51 5.11 -12.77 -10.10
N TRP A 52 5.23 -12.14 -11.27
CA TRP A 52 4.66 -10.82 -11.54
C TRP A 52 3.12 -10.82 -11.51
N PHE A 53 2.48 -11.91 -11.97
CA PHE A 53 1.02 -12.01 -11.97
C PHE A 53 0.47 -12.12 -10.54
N GLN A 54 1.09 -12.95 -9.72
CA GLN A 54 0.78 -13.12 -8.30
C GLN A 54 0.99 -11.81 -7.53
N LEU A 55 2.05 -11.07 -7.87
CA LEU A 55 2.29 -9.74 -7.33
C LEU A 55 1.14 -8.76 -7.65
N VAL A 56 0.59 -8.77 -8.88
CA VAL A 56 -0.56 -7.93 -9.23
C VAL A 56 -1.73 -8.20 -8.29
N ILE A 57 -2.08 -9.47 -8.08
CA ILE A 57 -3.17 -9.86 -7.17
C ILE A 57 -2.92 -9.36 -5.75
N MET A 58 -1.71 -9.61 -5.24
CA MET A 58 -1.31 -9.19 -3.90
C MET A 58 -1.37 -7.66 -3.73
N HIS A 59 -0.82 -6.91 -4.69
CA HIS A 59 -0.86 -5.45 -4.69
C HIS A 59 -2.28 -4.90 -4.78
N LEU A 60 -3.16 -5.50 -5.59
CA LEU A 60 -4.55 -5.06 -5.68
C LEU A 60 -5.25 -5.20 -4.33
N ALA A 61 -5.13 -6.34 -3.65
CA ALA A 61 -5.69 -6.53 -2.31
C ALA A 61 -5.10 -5.53 -1.30
N PHE A 62 -3.77 -5.38 -1.30
CA PHE A 62 -3.06 -4.45 -0.42
C PHE A 62 -3.49 -2.99 -0.64
N TYR A 63 -3.37 -2.47 -1.86
CA TYR A 63 -3.66 -1.06 -2.17
C TYR A 63 -5.14 -0.73 -1.98
N PHE A 64 -6.03 -1.66 -2.34
CA PHE A 64 -7.46 -1.49 -2.15
C PHE A 64 -7.81 -1.28 -0.66
N LEU A 65 -7.18 -2.01 0.26
CA LEU A 65 -7.38 -1.78 1.69
C LEU A 65 -6.60 -0.56 2.20
N ARG A 66 -5.37 -0.36 1.72
CA ARG A 66 -4.44 0.69 2.18
C ARG A 66 -5.03 2.09 2.12
N GLN A 67 -5.75 2.41 1.05
CA GLN A 67 -6.34 3.73 0.81
C GLN A 67 -7.29 4.19 1.93
N VAL A 68 -7.90 3.27 2.67
CA VAL A 68 -8.88 3.60 3.73
C VAL A 68 -8.43 3.17 5.11
N SER A 69 -7.53 2.19 5.22
CA SER A 69 -6.98 1.74 6.50
C SER A 69 -5.71 2.50 6.93
N LEU A 70 -5.08 3.23 6.01
CA LEU A 70 -3.85 4.00 6.24
C LEU A 70 -2.72 3.10 6.75
N GLY A 71 -1.97 3.49 7.78
CA GLY A 71 -0.88 2.69 8.34
C GLY A 71 0.52 3.19 7.99
N PHE A 72 1.53 2.38 8.33
CA PHE A 72 2.93 2.83 8.36
C PHE A 72 3.49 3.16 6.97
N HIS A 73 4.16 4.30 6.86
CA HIS A 73 4.95 4.69 5.69
C HIS A 73 6.42 4.79 6.08
N PHE A 74 7.29 4.16 5.29
CA PHE A 74 8.73 4.28 5.49
C PHE A 74 9.18 5.72 5.33
N SER A 75 10.14 6.14 6.16
CA SER A 75 10.61 7.52 6.25
C SER A 75 11.46 7.95 5.06
N SER A 76 12.13 7.00 4.39
CA SER A 76 12.95 7.27 3.20
C SER A 76 12.51 6.46 1.98
N ASN A 77 12.79 7.01 0.80
CA ASN A 77 12.48 6.37 -0.49
C ASN A 77 13.20 5.03 -0.64
N THR A 78 14.47 4.97 -0.28
CA THR A 78 15.31 3.77 -0.38
C THR A 78 14.79 2.65 0.53
N GLN A 79 14.47 2.97 1.78
CA GLN A 79 13.88 1.98 2.69
C GLN A 79 12.54 1.47 2.17
N CYS A 80 11.71 2.36 1.59
CA CYS A 80 10.46 1.95 0.96
C CYS A 80 10.69 0.93 -0.16
N VAL A 81 11.63 1.19 -1.07
CA VAL A 81 11.93 0.25 -2.17
C VAL A 81 12.40 -1.10 -1.64
N ILE A 82 13.37 -1.11 -0.71
CA ILE A 82 13.92 -2.34 -0.13
C ILE A 82 12.81 -3.16 0.52
N TRP A 83 12.03 -2.55 1.42
CA TRP A 83 10.96 -3.26 2.11
C TRP A 83 9.81 -3.64 1.20
N SER A 84 9.50 -2.84 0.17
CA SER A 84 8.51 -3.23 -0.84
C SER A 84 8.97 -4.46 -1.63
N ILE A 85 10.24 -4.56 -2.01
CA ILE A 85 10.77 -5.76 -2.68
C ILE A 85 10.66 -6.99 -1.77
N LEU A 86 11.01 -6.85 -0.48
CA LEU A 86 10.93 -7.96 0.47
C LEU A 86 9.49 -8.40 0.76
N LEU A 87 8.59 -7.45 1.00
CA LEU A 87 7.22 -7.73 1.40
C LEU A 87 6.31 -8.15 0.25
N PHE A 88 6.66 -7.82 -0.99
CA PHE A 88 5.81 -8.11 -2.15
C PHE A 88 6.40 -9.22 -3.06
N PRO A 89 7.32 -8.95 -4.02
CA PRO A 89 7.76 -9.99 -4.96
C PRO A 89 8.51 -11.15 -4.28
N VAL A 90 9.35 -10.89 -3.27
CA VAL A 90 10.03 -11.96 -2.54
C VAL A 90 9.02 -12.83 -1.80
N LEU A 91 8.03 -12.24 -1.12
CA LEU A 91 7.01 -12.99 -0.41
C LEU A 91 6.10 -13.79 -1.36
N CYS A 92 5.73 -13.22 -2.52
CA CYS A 92 5.04 -13.96 -3.58
C CYS A 92 5.86 -15.18 -4.04
N LYS A 93 7.16 -15.02 -4.27
CA LYS A 93 8.03 -16.12 -4.68
C LYS A 93 8.15 -17.19 -3.60
N ILE A 94 8.27 -16.79 -2.33
CA ILE A 94 8.29 -17.73 -1.21
C ILE A 94 7.00 -18.55 -1.18
N GLN A 95 5.84 -17.92 -1.31
CA GLN A 95 4.55 -18.63 -1.34
C GLN A 95 4.43 -19.61 -2.51
N LEU A 96 5.05 -19.33 -3.66
CA LEU A 96 5.08 -20.25 -4.81
C LEU A 96 6.00 -21.46 -4.59
N ILE A 97 7.03 -21.34 -3.76
CA ILE A 97 7.98 -22.42 -3.46
C ILE A 97 7.50 -23.25 -2.26
N ILE A 98 7.03 -22.56 -1.22
CA ILE A 98 6.57 -23.12 0.05
C ILE A 98 5.08 -22.84 0.14
N THR A 99 4.28 -23.70 -0.49
CA THR A 99 2.82 -23.55 -0.52
C THR A 99 2.27 -23.53 0.91
N PHE A 100 1.81 -22.37 1.35
CA PHE A 100 1.15 -22.22 2.64
C PHE A 100 -0.35 -22.48 2.50
N GLU A 101 -0.80 -23.65 2.93
CA GLU A 101 -2.19 -24.13 2.81
C GLU A 101 -3.18 -23.41 3.74
N ASN A 102 -2.68 -22.76 4.81
CA ASN A 102 -3.51 -22.09 5.81
C ASN A 102 -3.78 -20.61 5.48
N HIS A 103 -3.86 -20.26 4.20
CA HIS A 103 -4.05 -18.89 3.73
C HIS A 103 -5.40 -18.29 4.16
N LEU A 104 -6.44 -19.11 4.36
CA LEU A 104 -7.72 -18.65 4.91
C LEU A 104 -7.57 -18.11 6.34
N MET A 105 -6.86 -18.84 7.20
CA MET A 105 -6.62 -18.40 8.58
C MET A 105 -5.83 -17.08 8.59
N LEU A 106 -4.82 -16.99 7.72
CA LEU A 106 -4.03 -15.78 7.55
C LEU A 106 -4.88 -14.58 7.10
N LEU A 107 -5.79 -14.79 6.14
CA LEU A 107 -6.75 -13.78 5.68
C LEU A 107 -7.65 -13.31 6.83
N LEU A 108 -8.24 -14.24 7.59
CA LEU A 108 -9.16 -13.93 8.68
C LEU A 108 -8.47 -13.14 9.79
N ILE A 109 -7.25 -13.53 10.17
CA ILE A 109 -6.44 -12.79 11.16
C ILE A 109 -6.17 -11.37 10.65
N GLY A 110 -5.73 -11.22 9.40
CA GLY A 110 -5.47 -9.91 8.79
C GLY A 110 -6.72 -9.04 8.73
N ALA A 111 -7.84 -9.61 8.30
CA ALA A 111 -9.13 -8.93 8.24
C ALA A 111 -9.62 -8.49 9.63
N PHE A 112 -9.46 -9.34 10.65
CA PHE A 112 -9.82 -9.04 12.03
C PHE A 112 -8.99 -7.88 12.60
N ILE A 113 -7.68 -7.89 12.38
CA ILE A 113 -6.79 -6.78 12.76
C ILE A 113 -7.24 -5.48 12.09
N LEU A 114 -7.50 -5.51 10.79
CA LEU A 114 -7.95 -4.32 10.05
C LEU A 114 -9.33 -3.84 10.52
N PHE A 115 -10.24 -4.77 10.82
CA PHE A 115 -11.57 -4.44 11.33
C PHE A 115 -11.51 -3.69 12.66
N LEU A 116 -10.66 -4.14 13.59
CA LEU A 116 -10.52 -3.56 14.92
C LEU A 116 -9.71 -2.26 14.95
N PHE A 117 -8.58 -2.24 14.24
CA PHE A 117 -7.58 -1.20 14.43
C PHE A 117 -7.56 -0.13 13.33
N ALA A 118 -8.06 -0.42 12.13
CA ALA A 118 -8.08 0.56 11.06
C ALA A 118 -9.19 1.62 11.24
N PRO A 119 -9.01 2.85 10.73
CA PRO A 119 -7.80 3.40 10.15
C PRO A 119 -6.78 3.80 11.22
N VAL A 120 -5.50 3.71 10.89
CA VAL A 120 -4.42 4.24 11.72
C VAL A 120 -3.67 5.34 10.96
N GLY A 121 -3.94 6.58 11.32
CA GLY A 121 -3.30 7.75 10.73
C GLY A 121 -1.81 7.84 11.05
N THR A 122 -1.09 8.62 10.24
CA THR A 122 0.32 8.98 10.43
C THR A 122 0.44 10.50 10.58
N LYS A 123 1.62 11.00 10.97
CA LYS A 123 1.87 12.46 10.98
C LYS A 123 1.65 13.12 9.61
N LYS A 124 1.98 12.41 8.52
CA LYS A 124 1.82 12.90 7.14
C LYS A 124 0.38 12.76 6.62
N HIS A 125 -0.29 11.66 6.98
CA HIS A 125 -1.68 11.37 6.63
C HIS A 125 -2.49 11.22 7.90
N GLY A 126 -2.79 12.36 8.52
CA GLY A 126 -3.50 12.44 9.79
C GLY A 126 -5.01 12.25 9.63
N ILE A 127 -5.63 11.73 10.68
CA ILE A 127 -7.09 11.67 10.80
C ILE A 127 -7.55 13.00 11.41
N VAL A 128 -8.21 13.82 10.60
CA VAL A 128 -8.54 15.23 10.93
C VAL A 128 -9.52 15.36 12.09
N ASN A 129 -10.57 14.53 12.10
CA ASN A 129 -11.62 14.58 13.14
C ASN A 129 -12.36 13.24 13.22
N GLN A 130 -13.26 13.11 14.20
CA GLN A 130 -14.01 11.87 14.43
C GLN A 130 -14.92 11.50 13.25
N LYS A 131 -15.51 12.48 12.55
CA LYS A 131 -16.34 12.22 11.36
C LYS A 131 -15.51 11.59 10.23
N HIS A 132 -14.30 12.12 9.99
CA HIS A 132 -13.35 11.57 9.02
C HIS A 132 -12.91 10.15 9.43
N ARG A 133 -12.67 9.90 10.72
CA ARG A 133 -12.37 8.56 11.23
C ARG A 133 -13.48 7.57 10.91
N SER A 134 -14.72 7.88 11.29
CA SER A 134 -15.86 7.00 11.07
C SER A 134 -16.14 6.76 9.59
N TYR A 135 -15.92 7.77 8.73
CA TYR A 135 -16.00 7.62 7.28
C TYR A 135 -14.99 6.59 6.75
N LEU A 136 -13.72 6.70 7.15
CA LEU A 136 -12.68 5.76 6.74
C LEU A 136 -12.94 4.35 7.28
N GLN A 137 -13.40 4.22 8.54
CA GLN A 137 -13.77 2.93 9.14
C GLN A 137 -14.86 2.22 8.35
N LYS A 138 -15.97 2.90 8.08
CA LYS A 138 -17.07 2.33 7.29
C LYS A 138 -16.61 1.86 5.91
N LYS A 139 -15.79 2.68 5.23
CA LYS A 139 -15.19 2.29 3.94
C LYS A 139 -14.26 1.09 4.07
N CYS A 140 -13.44 1.03 5.12
CA CYS A 140 -12.57 -0.11 5.38
C CYS A 140 -13.38 -1.40 5.55
N TRP A 141 -14.46 -1.37 6.33
CA TRP A 141 -15.34 -2.54 6.51
C TRP A 141 -15.98 -2.99 5.20
N ILE A 142 -16.51 -2.06 4.41
CA ILE A 142 -17.07 -2.39 3.08
C ILE A 142 -16.01 -3.04 2.19
N ARG A 143 -14.78 -2.50 2.16
CA ARG A 143 -13.69 -3.07 1.36
C ARG A 143 -13.22 -4.42 1.86
N LEU A 144 -13.22 -4.65 3.17
CA LEU A 144 -12.94 -5.98 3.75
C LEU A 144 -13.98 -7.00 3.30
N VAL A 145 -15.27 -6.67 3.36
CA VAL A 145 -16.35 -7.55 2.88
C VAL A 145 -16.15 -7.87 1.40
N ILE A 146 -15.84 -6.88 0.56
CA ILE A 146 -15.53 -7.10 -0.87
C ILE A 146 -14.35 -8.08 -1.04
N ILE A 147 -13.26 -7.89 -0.29
CA ILE A 147 -12.09 -8.78 -0.36
C ILE A 147 -12.44 -10.21 0.07
N LEU A 148 -13.24 -10.38 1.13
CA LEU A 148 -13.68 -11.71 1.59
C LEU A 148 -14.56 -12.40 0.55
N ILE A 149 -15.48 -11.68 -0.09
CA ILE A 149 -16.30 -12.22 -1.19
C ILE A 149 -15.41 -12.61 -2.38
N LEU A 150 -14.51 -11.71 -2.81
CA LEU A 150 -13.59 -11.99 -3.93
C LEU A 150 -12.70 -13.20 -3.64
N TYR A 151 -12.22 -13.34 -2.41
CA TYR A 151 -11.44 -14.50 -2.00
C TYR A 151 -12.22 -15.82 -2.18
N LEU A 152 -13.50 -15.86 -1.80
CA LEU A 152 -14.34 -17.06 -1.93
C LEU A 152 -14.67 -17.39 -3.39
N LEU A 153 -14.80 -16.36 -4.24
CA LEU A 153 -15.16 -16.54 -5.66
C LEU A 153 -13.96 -16.88 -6.56
N LEU A 154 -12.74 -16.53 -6.14
CA LEU A 154 -11.54 -16.71 -6.96
C LEU A 154 -10.91 -18.10 -6.78
N PRO A 155 -10.22 -18.62 -7.81
CA PRO A 155 -9.56 -19.93 -7.76
C PRO A 155 -8.56 -20.09 -6.61
N GLN A 156 -8.42 -21.31 -6.11
CA GLN A 156 -7.54 -21.64 -4.99
C GLN A 156 -6.07 -21.23 -5.20
N HIS A 157 -5.57 -21.23 -6.45
CA HIS A 157 -4.21 -20.78 -6.74
C HIS A 157 -4.01 -19.26 -6.64
N ILE A 158 -5.10 -18.47 -6.61
CA ILE A 158 -5.06 -16.99 -6.48
C ILE A 158 -5.22 -16.57 -5.01
N GLN A 159 -6.04 -17.31 -4.26
CA GLN A 159 -6.42 -17.01 -2.89
C GLN A 159 -5.26 -16.69 -1.92
N PRO A 160 -4.11 -17.43 -1.93
CA PRO A 160 -2.99 -17.11 -1.04
C PRO A 160 -2.44 -15.71 -1.24
N PHE A 161 -2.40 -15.20 -2.47
CA PHE A 161 -1.86 -13.87 -2.76
C PHE A 161 -2.78 -12.75 -2.29
N ILE A 162 -4.10 -12.98 -2.29
CA ILE A 162 -5.07 -12.08 -1.64
C ILE A 162 -4.80 -12.05 -0.14
N ALA A 163 -4.67 -13.22 0.49
CA ALA A 163 -4.39 -13.32 1.93
C ALA A 163 -3.10 -12.57 2.29
N LEU A 164 -2.01 -12.78 1.56
CA LEU A 164 -0.74 -12.06 1.76
C LEU A 164 -0.91 -10.54 1.65
N GLY A 165 -1.67 -10.05 0.67
CA GLY A 165 -1.93 -8.62 0.50
C GLY A 165 -2.66 -8.01 1.70
N VAL A 166 -3.66 -8.72 2.23
CA VAL A 166 -4.36 -8.34 3.47
C VAL A 166 -3.42 -8.36 4.67
N SER A 167 -2.60 -9.40 4.81
CA SER A 167 -1.67 -9.57 5.92
C SER A 167 -0.60 -8.49 5.96
N VAL A 168 0.02 -8.17 4.83
CA VAL A 168 1.00 -7.07 4.76
C VAL A 168 0.35 -5.78 5.20
N GLN A 169 -0.88 -5.49 4.77
CA GLN A 169 -1.57 -4.28 5.21
C GLN A 169 -1.92 -4.29 6.70
N ALA A 170 -2.35 -5.42 7.25
CA ALA A 170 -2.59 -5.60 8.68
C ALA A 170 -1.32 -5.36 9.52
N ILE A 171 -0.17 -5.90 9.08
CA ILE A 171 1.13 -5.70 9.73
C ILE A 171 1.51 -4.21 9.72
N LEU A 172 1.37 -3.51 8.60
CA LEU A 172 1.69 -2.07 8.54
C LEU A 172 0.76 -1.21 9.42
N VAL A 173 -0.49 -1.64 9.61
CA VAL A 173 -1.43 -1.01 10.56
C VAL A 173 -0.98 -1.22 12.00
N ILE A 174 -0.58 -2.45 12.37
CA ILE A 174 -0.05 -2.76 13.70
C ILE A 174 1.23 -1.98 13.99
N ILE A 175 2.17 -1.93 13.05
CA ILE A 175 3.42 -1.17 13.20
C ILE A 175 3.10 0.30 13.49
N GLN A 176 2.19 0.91 12.72
CA GLN A 176 1.81 2.30 12.96
C GLN A 176 1.13 2.50 14.32
N LEU A 177 0.29 1.54 14.76
CA LEU A 177 -0.36 1.60 16.06
C LEU A 177 0.66 1.60 17.20
N ILE A 178 1.69 0.75 17.12
CA ILE A 178 2.78 0.69 18.10
C ILE A 178 3.57 1.99 18.11
N LEU A 179 3.89 2.55 16.94
CA LEU A 179 4.62 3.81 16.83
C LEU A 179 3.84 5.00 17.38
N ASN A 180 2.52 5.05 17.13
CA ASN A 180 1.67 6.10 17.70
C ASN A 180 1.62 6.04 19.22
N LYS A 181 1.58 4.84 19.81
CA LYS A 181 1.64 4.67 21.28
C LYS A 181 2.96 5.19 21.87
N LYS A 182 4.10 4.87 21.25
CA LYS A 182 5.42 5.34 21.72
C LYS A 182 5.58 6.85 21.68
N ALA A 183 4.89 7.55 20.78
CA ALA A 183 4.97 9.00 20.66
C ALA A 183 4.07 9.77 21.65
N ALA A 184 3.24 9.06 22.43
CA ALA A 184 2.35 9.64 23.43
C ALA A 184 2.90 9.57 24.88
N PHE A 185 4.06 8.92 25.06
CA PHE A 185 4.86 8.91 26.29
C PHE A 185 6.09 9.81 26.10
#